data_AF-A0A6B9YY83-F1
#
_entry.id   AF-A0A6B9YY83-F1
#
_cell.length_a   1.000
_cell.length_b   1.000
_cell.length_c   1.000
_cell.angle_alpha   90.00
_cell.angle_beta   90.00
_cell.angle_gamma   90.00
#
_symmetry.space_group_name_H-M   'P 1'
#
loop_
_entity.id
_entity.type
_entity.pdbx_description
1 polymer ?
#
loop_
_entity_poly.entity_id
_entity_poly.type
_entity_poly.pdbx_seq_one_letter_code
_entity_poly.pdbx_strand_id
1 'polypeptide(L)' 'MEEQQAQAAASKPDAQKNDAEIAEHKRRVQALEMQRERILSERTSSPHRRSALANALADIEEKLAELGWTVHL' A
#
# COMPACT_ATOMS: atom_id res chain seq x y z
N MET A 1 -49.23 -7.16 9.43
CA MET A 1 -48.05 -7.25 8.54
C MET A 1 -47.00 -6.34 9.15
N GLU A 2 -46.10 -6.87 10.00
CA GLU A 2 -44.89 -6.16 10.48
C GLU A 2 -44.07 -7.13 11.35
N GLU A 3 -43.64 -8.25 10.76
CA GLU A 3 -42.68 -9.20 11.36
C GLU A 3 -41.44 -9.26 10.48
N GLN A 4 -40.78 -8.12 10.27
CA GLN A 4 -39.50 -8.06 9.57
C GLN A 4 -38.58 -7.00 10.17
N GLN A 5 -38.35 -7.07 11.48
CA GLN A 5 -37.29 -6.30 12.15
C GLN A 5 -36.54 -7.18 13.16
N ALA A 6 -36.15 -8.37 12.74
CA ALA A 6 -35.28 -9.22 13.53
C ALA A 6 -34.45 -10.09 12.60
N GLN A 7 -33.45 -9.50 11.91
CA GLN A 7 -32.34 -10.22 11.27
C GLN A 7 -31.36 -9.24 10.61
N ALA A 8 -30.72 -8.38 11.40
CA ALA A 8 -29.54 -7.63 10.95
C ALA A 8 -28.39 -7.67 11.97
N ALA A 9 -28.42 -8.62 12.91
CA ALA A 9 -27.48 -8.72 14.01
C ALA A 9 -26.91 -10.14 14.13
N ALA A 10 -26.26 -10.63 13.06
CA ALA A 10 -25.39 -11.80 13.16
C ALA A 10 -24.54 -11.91 11.89
N SER A 11 -23.49 -11.10 11.76
CA SER A 11 -22.46 -11.34 10.75
C SER A 11 -21.07 -10.95 11.27
N LYS A 12 -20.49 -11.91 12.01
CA LYS A 12 -19.06 -12.29 12.01
C LYS A 12 -18.04 -11.18 12.32
N PRO A 13 -17.63 -11.00 13.59
CA PRO A 13 -16.55 -10.07 13.96
C PRO A 13 -15.17 -10.45 13.38
N ASP A 14 -14.99 -11.68 12.89
CA ASP A 14 -13.72 -12.13 12.31
C ASP A 14 -13.47 -11.66 10.86
N ALA A 15 -14.52 -11.39 10.08
CA ALA A 15 -14.35 -10.88 8.71
C ALA A 15 -13.79 -9.44 8.72
N GLN A 16 -14.30 -8.60 9.62
CA GLN A 16 -13.98 -7.18 9.67
C GLN A 16 -12.53 -6.87 10.07
N LYS A 17 -11.87 -7.75 10.86
CA LYS A 17 -10.44 -7.62 11.19
C LYS A 17 -9.55 -7.87 9.96
N ASN A 18 -9.87 -8.91 9.20
CA ASN A 18 -9.16 -9.24 7.96
C ASN A 18 -9.32 -8.12 6.91
N ASP A 19 -10.52 -7.53 6.78
CA ASP A 19 -10.75 -6.42 5.86
C ASP A 19 -9.93 -5.17 6.23
N ALA A 20 -9.80 -4.87 7.52
CA ALA A 20 -9.01 -3.73 8.00
C ALA A 20 -7.51 -3.90 7.72
N GLU A 21 -6.96 -5.09 7.98
CA GLU A 21 -5.55 -5.42 7.69
C GLU A 21 -5.27 -5.40 6.19
N ILE A 22 -6.17 -5.94 5.37
CA ILE A 22 -6.05 -5.88 3.90
C ILE A 22 -6.13 -4.43 3.41
N ALA A 23 -7.01 -3.61 3.99
CA ALA A 23 -7.13 -2.19 3.62
C ALA A 23 -5.88 -1.40 4.00
N GLU A 24 -5.28 -1.67 5.16
CA GLU A 24 -4.02 -1.05 5.59
C GLU A 24 -2.87 -1.45 4.68
N HIS A 25 -2.75 -2.75 4.37
CA HIS A 25 -1.76 -3.28 3.45
C HIS A 25 -1.84 -2.60 2.08
N LYS A 26 -3.04 -2.52 1.49
CA LYS A 26 -3.28 -1.81 0.22
C LYS A 26 -2.91 -0.33 0.26
N ARG A 27 -3.25 0.37 1.35
CA ARG A 27 -2.86 1.79 1.52
C ARG A 27 -1.35 1.94 1.59
N ARG A 28 -0.66 1.03 2.28
CA ARG A 28 0.79 1.04 2.41
C ARG A 28 1.47 0.80 1.07
N VAL A 29 0.99 -0.18 0.29
CA VAL A 29 1.47 -0.44 -1.08
C VAL A 29 1.25 0.79 -1.96
N GLN A 30 0.03 1.35 -2.01
CA GLN A 30 -0.25 2.56 -2.79
C GLN A 30 0.63 3.75 -2.40
N ALA A 31 0.86 3.96 -1.10
CA ALA A 31 1.70 5.05 -0.62
C ALA A 31 3.16 4.89 -1.10
N LEU A 32 3.68 3.67 -1.09
CA LEU A 32 5.02 3.36 -1.56
C LEU A 32 5.11 3.46 -3.10
N GLU A 33 4.11 3.00 -3.84
CA GLU A 33 4.03 3.17 -5.30
C GLU A 33 4.05 4.64 -5.71
N MET A 34 3.23 5.49 -5.07
CA MET A 34 3.23 6.93 -5.33
C MET A 34 4.59 7.57 -5.07
N GLN A 35 5.30 7.13 -4.02
CA GLN A 35 6.66 7.60 -3.73
C GLN A 35 7.66 7.15 -4.81
N ARG A 36 7.56 5.89 -5.26
CA ARG A 36 8.36 5.34 -6.35
C ARG A 36 8.19 6.16 -7.63
N GLU A 37 6.96 6.41 -8.04
CA GLU A 37 6.65 7.23 -9.23
C GLU A 37 7.19 8.65 -9.10
N ARG A 38 7.04 9.28 -7.92
CA ARG A 38 7.59 10.61 -7.66
C ARG A 38 9.10 10.66 -7.83
N ILE A 39 9.81 9.65 -7.32
CA ILE A 39 11.27 9.56 -7.46
C ILE A 39 11.68 9.34 -8.91
N LEU A 40 10.99 8.46 -9.64
CA LEU A 40 11.27 8.19 -11.05
C LEU A 40 11.01 9.42 -11.95
N SER A 41 10.03 10.25 -11.57
CA SER A 41 9.71 11.51 -12.26
C SER A 41 10.67 12.65 -11.90
N GLU A 42 11.31 12.61 -10.73
CA GLU A 42 12.22 13.66 -10.27
C GLU A 42 13.55 13.63 -11.04
N ARG A 43 13.72 14.57 -11.97
CA ARG A 43 14.98 14.77 -12.71
C ARG A 43 15.86 15.79 -11.99
N THR A 44 17.08 15.38 -11.62
CA THR A 44 18.07 16.22 -10.95
C THR A 44 19.42 16.16 -11.67
N SER A 45 20.04 17.32 -11.87
CA SER A 45 21.40 17.44 -12.44
C SER A 45 22.51 17.30 -11.39
N SER A 46 22.18 17.26 -10.09
CA SER A 46 23.17 17.13 -9.02
C SER A 46 23.51 15.65 -8.77
N PRO A 47 24.79 15.25 -8.86
CA PRO A 47 25.20 13.86 -8.66
C PRO A 47 24.81 13.31 -7.28
N HIS A 48 24.96 14.12 -6.23
CA HIS A 48 24.64 13.72 -4.87
C HIS A 48 23.14 13.47 -4.68
N ARG A 49 22.30 14.39 -5.20
CA ARG A 49 20.84 14.23 -5.21
C ARG A 49 20.43 12.97 -5.99
N ARG A 50 21.07 12.70 -7.13
CA ARG A 50 20.78 11.50 -7.93
C ARG A 50 21.08 10.22 -7.16
N SER A 51 22.21 10.15 -6.45
CA SER A 51 22.53 9.00 -5.60
C SER A 51 21.53 8.85 -4.44
N ALA A 52 21.13 9.95 -3.80
CA ALA A 52 20.12 9.92 -2.75
C ALA A 52 18.76 9.40 -3.25
N LEU A 53 18.31 9.85 -4.43
CA LEU A 53 17.08 9.37 -5.06
C LEU A 53 17.17 7.89 -5.44
N ALA A 54 18.30 7.42 -5.97
CA ALA A 54 18.51 6.02 -6.30
C ALA A 54 18.44 5.12 -5.05
N ASN A 55 19.05 5.55 -3.94
CA ASN A 55 18.98 4.82 -2.67
C ASN A 55 17.55 4.81 -2.10
N ALA A 56 16.85 5.94 -2.16
CA ALA A 56 15.46 6.03 -1.73
C ALA A 56 14.54 5.15 -2.58
N LEU A 57 14.79 5.07 -3.89
CA LEU A 57 14.08 4.18 -4.81
C LEU A 57 14.27 2.71 -4.42
N ALA A 58 15.52 2.30 -4.19
CA ALA A 58 15.84 0.94 -3.79
C ALA A 58 15.19 0.54 -2.45
N ASP A 59 15.22 1.44 -1.45
CA ASP A 59 14.57 1.23 -0.15
C ASP A 59 13.04 1.09 -0.27
N ILE A 60 12.40 1.85 -1.16
CA ILE A 60 10.96 1.72 -1.43
C ILE A 60 10.66 0.41 -2.15
N GLU A 61 11.46 0.02 -3.14
CA GLU A 61 11.29 -1.24 -3.86
C GLU A 61 11.47 -2.46 -2.94
N GLU A 62 12.40 -2.41 -1.99
CA GLU A 62 12.56 -3.42 -0.94
C GLU A 62 11.31 -3.52 -0.05
N LYS A 63 10.81 -2.39 0.46
CA LYS A 63 9.59 -2.36 1.29
C LYS A 63 8.36 -2.86 0.55
N LEU A 64 8.28 -2.61 -0.76
CA LEU A 64 7.22 -3.14 -1.60
C LEU A 64 7.36 -4.66 -1.78
N ALA A 65 8.58 -5.16 -1.98
CA ALA A 65 8.85 -6.59 -2.06
C ALA A 65 8.50 -7.33 -0.75
N GLU A 66 8.81 -6.75 0.42
CA GLU A 66 8.41 -7.28 1.73
C GLU A 66 6.89 -7.38 1.88
N LEU A 67 6.14 -6.46 1.27
CA LEU A 67 4.68 -6.48 1.24
C LEU A 67 4.11 -7.45 0.19
N GLY A 68 4.96 -8.22 -0.50
CA GLY A 68 4.55 -9.15 -1.55
C GLY A 68 4.30 -8.48 -2.91
N TRP A 69 4.63 -7.19 -3.05
CA TRP A 69 4.54 -6.47 -4.30
C TRP A 69 5.84 -6.70 -5.09
N THR A 70 5.85 -7.76 -5.88
CA THR A 70 6.95 -8.07 -6.80
C THR A 70 6.76 -7.29 -8.10
N VAL A 71 7.55 -6.22 -8.27
CA VAL A 71 7.76 -5.63 -9.60
C VAL A 71 8.42 -6.70 -10.46
N HIS A 72 7.65 -7.35 -11.32
CA HIS A 72 8.22 -8.09 -12.44
C HIS A 72 8.88 -7.06 -13.34
N LEU A 73 10.21 -6.99 -13.26
CA LEU A 73 11.07 -6.21 -14.16
C LEU A 73 11.34 -7.02 -15.44
#